data_AF-A0AAD9ZA48-F1
#
_entry.id   AF-A0AAD9ZA48-F1
#
_cell.length_a   1.000
_cell.length_b   1.000
_cell.length_c   1.000
_cell.angle_alpha   90.00
_cell.angle_beta   90.00
_cell.angle_gamma   90.00
#
_symmetry.space_group_name_H-M   'P 1'
#
loop_
_entity.id
_entity.type
_entity.pdbx_description
1 polymer ?
#
loop_
_entity_poly.entity_id
_entity_poly.type
_entity_poly.pdbx_seq_one_letter_code
_entity_poly.pdbx_strand_id
1 'polypeptide(L)'
;MMSRVTPEKLVQGVEPLELQRCSSVPAETHSMGASLYDCAASKIHPGIQNGYYSRVIIRTPYTRYPPVHISHNEKTDKPFNWQRPTTTPIESTTIQLNCFRGEDYVRHYAALVATYYALEKRSLTSVQYRLPTNAECMEVLLSSNLAQMGPVDIVVVGYVHHLEPDHLWEGCPAESNNLFVWQKPRRTDRVSVAFLGYMVSFWGDIPGHLIRALQILNKFKFVLYIGKTGSLSPEAKPNEWLATGDRSFLNGRLMEW
;
A
#
# COMPACT_ATOMS: atom_id res chain seq x y z
N MET A 1 -32.25 -10.24 -39.17
CA MET A 1 -30.90 -10.58 -39.66
C MET A 1 -29.90 -9.83 -38.78
N MET A 2 -29.52 -10.43 -37.65
CA MET A 2 -28.62 -9.83 -36.65
C MET A 2 -27.23 -10.43 -36.84
N SER A 3 -26.24 -9.63 -37.25
CA SER A 3 -24.85 -10.08 -37.32
C SER A 3 -24.24 -10.05 -35.92
N ARG A 4 -23.81 -11.23 -35.46
CA ARG A 4 -23.01 -11.40 -34.23
C ARG A 4 -21.64 -10.76 -34.44
N VAL A 5 -21.28 -9.80 -33.60
CA VAL A 5 -19.90 -9.34 -33.44
C VAL A 5 -19.22 -10.31 -32.48
N THR A 6 -18.18 -11.00 -32.94
CA THR A 6 -17.34 -11.91 -32.14
C THR A 6 -16.38 -11.13 -31.25
N PRO A 7 -15.92 -11.69 -30.11
CA PRO A 7 -15.17 -10.95 -29.08
C PRO A 7 -13.68 -10.69 -29.39
N GLU A 8 -13.23 -10.89 -30.64
CA GLU A 8 -11.80 -10.93 -30.98
C GLU A 8 -11.23 -9.62 -31.53
N LYS A 9 -11.93 -8.49 -31.41
CA LYS A 9 -11.47 -7.19 -31.95
C LYS A 9 -11.53 -6.02 -30.97
N LEU A 10 -11.08 -6.23 -29.74
CA LEU A 10 -10.83 -5.14 -28.77
C LEU A 10 -9.52 -5.35 -27.99
N VAL A 11 -8.42 -5.68 -28.67
CA VAL A 11 -7.06 -5.52 -28.12
C VAL A 11 -6.11 -5.07 -29.22
N GLN A 12 -6.30 -3.86 -29.72
CA GLN A 12 -5.28 -3.15 -30.50
C GLN A 12 -5.27 -1.71 -30.02
N GLY A 13 -4.22 -1.32 -29.28
CA GLY A 13 -4.03 0.07 -28.83
C GLY A 13 -3.46 0.31 -27.43
N VAL A 14 -2.80 -0.67 -26.80
CA VAL A 14 -2.00 -0.40 -25.60
C VAL A 14 -0.56 -0.79 -25.91
N GLU A 15 0.28 0.21 -26.20
CA GLU A 15 1.74 0.09 -26.14
C GLU A 15 2.12 -0.74 -24.89
N PRO A 16 2.96 -1.79 -25.00
CA PRO A 16 3.32 -2.59 -23.85
C PRO A 16 4.06 -1.68 -22.85
N LEU A 17 3.38 -1.33 -21.75
CA LEU A 17 3.96 -0.51 -20.68
C LEU A 17 5.29 -1.11 -20.23
N GLU A 18 6.37 -0.39 -20.51
CA GLU A 18 7.74 -0.88 -20.41
C GLU A 18 8.12 -1.17 -18.94
N LEU A 19 8.72 -2.33 -18.71
CA LEU A 19 9.23 -2.71 -17.40
C LEU A 19 10.51 -1.93 -17.08
N GLN A 20 10.49 -1.20 -15.98
CA GLN A 20 11.66 -0.48 -15.48
C GLN A 20 12.54 -1.41 -14.64
N ARG A 21 13.86 -1.18 -14.64
CA ARG A 21 14.81 -1.88 -13.76
C ARG A 21 15.03 -1.11 -12.47
N CYS A 22 15.28 -1.84 -11.38
CA CYS A 22 15.65 -1.25 -10.09
C CYS A 22 17.04 -1.73 -9.66
N SER A 23 17.85 -0.80 -9.16
CA SER A 23 19.15 -1.08 -8.54
C SER A 23 19.02 -1.13 -7.01
N SER A 24 19.90 -1.87 -6.36
CA SER A 24 19.99 -1.90 -4.90
C SER A 24 20.50 -0.58 -4.32
N VAL A 25 20.24 -0.36 -3.04
CA VAL A 25 20.82 0.76 -2.27
C VAL A 25 21.90 0.23 -1.33
N PRO A 26 23.14 0.76 -1.37
CA PRO A 26 24.22 0.32 -0.47
C PRO A 26 23.95 0.69 0.99
N ALA A 27 24.30 -0.20 1.91
CA ALA A 27 24.12 0.01 3.35
C ALA A 27 24.95 1.19 3.87
N GLU A 28 26.14 1.42 3.29
CA GLU A 28 27.10 2.44 3.67
C GLU A 28 26.57 3.86 3.43
N THR A 29 25.69 4.01 2.44
CA THR A 29 25.10 5.30 2.06
C THR A 29 23.64 5.45 2.51
N HIS A 30 23.05 4.41 3.11
CA HIS A 30 21.66 4.41 3.54
C HIS A 30 21.53 4.92 4.98
N SER A 31 20.50 5.71 5.28
CA SER A 31 20.26 6.28 6.62
C SER A 31 20.09 5.24 7.73
N MET A 32 19.70 4.02 7.38
CA MET A 32 19.59 2.88 8.31
C MET A 32 20.91 2.14 8.58
N GLY A 33 21.97 2.40 7.81
CA GLY A 33 23.28 1.79 8.00
C GLY A 33 23.22 0.26 8.18
N ALA A 34 23.82 -0.23 9.26
CA ALA A 34 23.88 -1.65 9.60
C ALA A 34 22.49 -2.32 9.80
N SER A 35 21.47 -1.57 10.23
CA SER A 35 20.12 -2.09 10.43
C SER A 35 19.31 -2.22 9.14
N LEU A 36 19.89 -1.87 7.98
CA LEU A 36 19.22 -1.96 6.68
C LEU A 36 18.82 -3.41 6.35
N TYR A 37 19.68 -4.39 6.66
CA TYR A 37 19.39 -5.79 6.39
C TYR A 37 18.13 -6.25 7.13
N ASP A 38 18.07 -6.09 8.45
CA ASP A 38 16.91 -6.50 9.25
C ASP A 38 15.63 -5.76 8.82
N CYS A 39 15.77 -4.47 8.49
CA CYS A 39 14.65 -3.67 8.00
C CYS A 39 14.13 -4.14 6.64
N ALA A 40 15.01 -4.55 5.72
CA ALA A 40 14.64 -5.08 4.42
C ALA A 40 14.06 -6.50 4.57
N ALA A 41 14.80 -7.41 5.20
CA ALA A 41 14.47 -8.82 5.35
C ALA A 41 13.09 -9.02 6.00
N SER A 42 12.75 -8.23 7.03
CA SER A 42 11.44 -8.30 7.70
C SER A 42 10.25 -7.90 6.82
N LYS A 43 10.48 -7.30 5.65
CA LYS A 43 9.44 -6.86 4.70
C LYS A 43 9.40 -7.70 3.42
N ILE A 44 10.39 -8.54 3.17
CA ILE A 44 10.42 -9.37 1.95
C ILE A 44 9.45 -10.55 2.11
N HIS A 45 8.75 -10.86 1.01
CA HIS A 45 7.85 -12.00 0.98
C HIS A 45 8.64 -13.32 1.13
N PRO A 46 8.19 -14.27 1.97
CA PRO A 46 8.88 -15.55 2.18
C PRO A 46 9.14 -16.35 0.90
N GLY A 47 8.21 -16.27 -0.07
CA GLY A 47 8.42 -16.86 -1.39
C GLY A 47 9.69 -16.35 -2.08
N ILE A 48 9.98 -15.05 -1.96
CA ILE A 48 11.21 -14.43 -2.48
C ILE A 48 12.43 -14.81 -1.62
N GLN A 49 12.28 -14.81 -0.28
CA GLN A 49 13.37 -15.19 0.63
C GLN A 49 13.85 -16.61 0.37
N ASN A 50 12.91 -17.56 0.24
CA ASN A 50 13.22 -19.00 0.19
C ASN A 50 13.44 -19.54 -1.24
N GLY A 51 13.00 -18.82 -2.28
CA GLY A 51 13.08 -19.30 -3.66
C GLY A 51 14.34 -18.84 -4.41
N TYR A 52 14.82 -19.65 -5.34
CA TYR A 52 15.95 -19.31 -6.22
C TYR A 52 15.45 -18.71 -7.54
N TYR A 53 15.30 -17.38 -7.56
CA TYR A 53 14.82 -16.65 -8.72
C TYR A 53 15.94 -15.83 -9.35
N SER A 54 16.05 -15.88 -10.68
CA SER A 54 16.91 -14.99 -11.46
C SER A 54 16.22 -13.66 -11.75
N ARG A 55 14.88 -13.63 -11.71
CA ARG A 55 14.07 -12.46 -12.01
C ARG A 55 12.93 -12.28 -11.02
N VAL A 56 12.80 -11.06 -10.48
CA VAL A 56 11.62 -10.64 -9.71
C VAL A 56 10.91 -9.53 -10.46
N ILE A 57 9.60 -9.68 -10.67
CA ILE A 57 8.76 -8.69 -11.32
C ILE A 57 7.76 -8.14 -10.30
N ILE A 58 7.88 -6.85 -9.95
CA ILE A 58 6.92 -6.16 -9.09
C ILE A 58 5.81 -5.59 -9.97
N ARG A 59 4.59 -6.06 -9.76
CA ARG A 59 3.43 -5.67 -10.56
C ARG A 59 2.19 -5.44 -9.70
N THR A 60 1.24 -4.77 -10.34
CA THR A 60 -0.14 -4.65 -9.93
C THR A 60 -1.01 -5.41 -10.95
N PRO A 61 -2.22 -5.89 -10.60
CA PRO A 61 -2.96 -5.61 -9.36
C PRO A 61 -2.56 -6.50 -8.18
N TYR A 62 -2.75 -5.96 -6.98
CA TYR A 62 -2.81 -6.73 -5.75
C TYR A 62 -4.06 -7.63 -5.75
N THR A 63 -3.86 -8.91 -5.46
CA THR A 63 -4.95 -9.89 -5.32
C THR A 63 -4.57 -10.90 -4.25
N ARG A 64 -5.59 -11.46 -3.60
CA ARG A 64 -5.48 -12.53 -2.60
C ARG A 64 -6.12 -13.84 -3.07
N TYR A 65 -6.67 -13.87 -4.29
CA TYR A 65 -7.27 -15.07 -4.86
C TYR A 65 -6.22 -15.98 -5.49
N PRO A 66 -6.41 -17.31 -5.46
CA PRO A 66 -5.55 -18.25 -6.17
C PRO A 66 -5.31 -17.81 -7.62
N PRO A 67 -4.08 -17.99 -8.15
CA PRO A 67 -3.01 -18.84 -7.64
C PRO A 67 -1.97 -18.11 -6.75
N VAL A 68 -2.31 -16.96 -6.15
CA VAL A 68 -1.31 -16.21 -5.35
C VAL A 68 -0.98 -16.89 -4.03
N HIS A 69 0.25 -16.68 -3.58
CA HIS A 69 0.73 -17.08 -2.27
C HIS A 69 0.70 -15.87 -1.34
N ILE A 70 0.01 -16.00 -0.22
CA ILE A 70 -0.05 -15.01 0.85
C ILE A 70 1.14 -15.21 1.78
N SER A 71 1.73 -14.10 2.24
CA SER A 71 2.85 -14.13 3.18
C SER A 71 2.37 -14.66 4.53
N HIS A 72 3.11 -15.59 5.13
CA HIS A 72 2.90 -15.94 6.54
C HIS A 72 3.48 -14.88 7.50
N ASN A 73 4.21 -13.88 6.99
CA ASN A 73 4.74 -12.75 7.75
C ASN A 73 3.78 -11.53 7.78
N GLU A 74 2.47 -11.76 7.64
CA GLU A 74 1.48 -10.69 7.82
C GLU A 74 1.43 -10.23 9.28
N LYS A 75 1.07 -8.95 9.49
CA LYS A 75 1.07 -8.35 10.84
C LYS A 75 -0.21 -8.71 11.58
N THR A 76 -0.25 -9.86 12.21
CA THR A 76 -1.43 -10.36 12.92
C THR A 76 -1.67 -9.69 14.28
N ASP A 77 -0.79 -8.77 14.70
CA ASP A 77 -0.90 -7.99 15.93
C ASP A 77 -1.90 -6.82 15.83
N LYS A 78 -2.56 -6.64 14.68
CA LYS A 78 -3.42 -5.49 14.40
C LYS A 78 -4.73 -5.90 13.72
N PRO A 79 -5.84 -5.18 13.99
CA PRO A 79 -7.13 -5.47 13.37
C PRO A 79 -7.18 -5.16 11.86
N PHE A 80 -6.28 -4.31 11.37
CA PHE A 80 -6.12 -3.91 9.98
C PHE A 80 -4.65 -3.49 9.73
N ASN A 81 -4.29 -3.11 8.51
CA ASN A 81 -2.92 -2.76 8.08
C ASN A 81 -1.96 -3.96 8.21
N TRP A 82 -2.49 -5.16 7.98
CA TRP A 82 -1.78 -6.42 8.15
C TRP A 82 -1.42 -7.07 6.82
N GLN A 83 -2.18 -6.79 5.76
CA GLN A 83 -1.94 -7.39 4.45
C GLN A 83 -0.67 -6.86 3.82
N ARG A 84 0.17 -7.79 3.36
CA ARG A 84 1.42 -7.57 2.64
C ARG A 84 1.23 -7.89 1.16
N PRO A 85 2.14 -7.48 0.26
CA PRO A 85 2.14 -7.97 -1.12
C PRO A 85 2.12 -9.51 -1.15
N THR A 86 1.42 -10.07 -2.14
CA THR A 86 1.38 -11.52 -2.39
C THR A 86 2.38 -11.88 -3.49
N THR A 87 2.67 -13.17 -3.68
CA THR A 87 3.52 -13.60 -4.80
C THR A 87 2.85 -14.60 -5.72
N THR A 88 3.24 -14.60 -6.98
CA THR A 88 2.83 -15.61 -7.97
C THR A 88 4.07 -16.12 -8.71
N PRO A 89 4.43 -17.40 -8.61
CA PRO A 89 5.42 -17.99 -9.50
C PRO A 89 4.90 -17.93 -10.95
N ILE A 90 5.69 -17.36 -11.86
CA ILE A 90 5.32 -17.25 -13.28
C ILE A 90 6.03 -18.33 -14.10
N GLU A 91 7.30 -18.57 -13.79
CA GLU A 91 8.18 -19.56 -14.43
C GLU A 91 9.10 -20.18 -13.37
N SER A 92 9.92 -21.16 -13.75
CA SER A 92 10.88 -21.83 -12.84
C SER A 92 11.84 -20.87 -12.15
N THR A 93 12.21 -19.76 -12.79
CA THR A 93 13.19 -18.78 -12.26
C THR A 93 12.65 -17.34 -12.19
N THR A 94 11.35 -17.16 -12.42
CA THR A 94 10.69 -15.85 -12.36
C THR A 94 9.55 -15.87 -11.33
N ILE A 95 9.59 -14.93 -10.38
CA ILE A 95 8.51 -14.69 -9.43
C ILE A 95 7.93 -13.28 -9.61
N GLN A 96 6.60 -13.19 -9.53
CA GLN A 96 5.90 -11.92 -9.47
C GLN A 96 5.59 -11.55 -8.01
N LEU A 97 5.85 -10.30 -7.63
CA LEU A 97 5.41 -9.70 -6.38
C LEU A 97 4.23 -8.77 -6.69
N ASN A 98 3.05 -9.12 -6.17
CA ASN A 98 1.80 -8.41 -6.40
C ASN A 98 1.62 -7.32 -5.34
N CYS A 99 1.98 -6.09 -5.68
CA CYS A 99 1.86 -4.93 -4.80
C CYS A 99 0.52 -4.24 -4.97
N PHE A 100 0.10 -3.54 -3.92
CA PHE A 100 -1.03 -2.61 -4.01
C PHE A 100 -0.72 -1.48 -4.98
N ARG A 101 -1.76 -0.88 -5.56
CA ARG A 101 -1.62 0.18 -6.56
C ARG A 101 -1.23 1.50 -5.87
N GLY A 102 0.06 1.77 -5.88
CA GLY A 102 0.69 3.04 -5.54
C GLY A 102 2.06 3.10 -6.21
N GLU A 103 2.40 4.24 -6.82
CA GLU A 103 3.65 4.45 -7.53
C GLU A 103 4.85 4.30 -6.58
N ASP A 104 4.81 5.04 -5.47
CA ASP A 104 5.86 5.01 -4.46
C ASP A 104 5.91 3.62 -3.82
N TYR A 105 4.75 3.01 -3.56
CA TYR A 105 4.68 1.67 -2.99
C TYR A 105 5.36 0.61 -3.86
N VAL A 106 5.13 0.64 -5.18
CA VAL A 106 5.78 -0.26 -6.13
C VAL A 106 7.28 0.00 -6.20
N ARG A 107 7.72 1.26 -6.31
CA ARG A 107 9.15 1.60 -6.30
C ARG A 107 9.84 1.15 -5.02
N HIS A 108 9.18 1.33 -3.88
CA HIS A 108 9.70 0.92 -2.58
C HIS A 108 9.94 -0.58 -2.52
N TYR A 109 8.97 -1.41 -2.95
CA TYR A 109 9.18 -2.86 -2.96
C TYR A 109 10.21 -3.30 -3.99
N ALA A 110 10.31 -2.63 -5.14
CA ALA A 110 11.39 -2.90 -6.10
C ALA A 110 12.77 -2.64 -5.46
N ALA A 111 12.95 -1.49 -4.80
CA ALA A 111 14.19 -1.15 -4.11
C ALA A 111 14.48 -2.09 -2.92
N LEU A 112 13.46 -2.45 -2.13
CA LEU A 112 13.59 -3.40 -1.02
C LEU A 112 14.08 -4.76 -1.51
N VAL A 113 13.47 -5.32 -2.56
CA VAL A 113 13.88 -6.62 -3.11
C VAL A 113 15.29 -6.56 -3.66
N ALA A 114 15.62 -5.54 -4.47
CA ALA A 114 16.96 -5.39 -5.04
C ALA A 114 18.02 -5.28 -3.94
N THR A 115 17.74 -4.48 -2.91
CA THR A 115 18.63 -4.29 -1.75
C THR A 115 18.79 -5.57 -0.94
N TYR A 116 17.70 -6.29 -0.66
CA TYR A 116 17.75 -7.56 0.06
C TYR A 116 18.67 -8.58 -0.62
N TYR A 117 18.53 -8.79 -1.94
CA TYR A 117 19.40 -9.71 -2.68
C TYR A 117 20.87 -9.28 -2.67
N ALA A 118 21.13 -7.97 -2.81
CA ALA A 118 22.49 -7.45 -2.74
C ALA A 118 23.14 -7.71 -1.37
N LEU A 119 22.40 -7.49 -0.27
CA LEU A 119 22.89 -7.73 1.09
C LEU A 119 23.09 -9.22 1.39
N GLU A 120 22.22 -10.08 0.89
CA GLU A 120 22.36 -11.54 0.97
C GLU A 120 23.47 -12.10 0.05
N LYS A 121 24.10 -11.25 -0.77
CA LYS A 121 25.07 -11.64 -1.80
C LYS A 121 24.53 -12.72 -2.75
N ARG A 122 23.23 -12.70 -3.01
CA ARG A 122 22.54 -13.65 -3.90
C ARG A 122 22.59 -13.15 -5.32
N SER A 123 22.79 -14.06 -6.27
CA SER A 123 22.70 -13.73 -7.68
C SER A 123 21.25 -13.44 -8.06
N LEU A 124 20.98 -12.19 -8.41
CA LEU A 124 19.74 -11.77 -9.02
C LEU A 124 20.05 -11.08 -10.34
N THR A 125 19.52 -11.62 -11.44
CA THR A 125 19.76 -11.05 -12.77
C THR A 125 19.02 -9.72 -12.91
N SER A 126 17.78 -9.62 -12.40
CA SER A 126 17.00 -8.40 -12.55
C SER A 126 15.84 -8.29 -11.56
N VAL A 127 15.68 -7.10 -10.99
CA VAL A 127 14.42 -6.61 -10.42
C VAL A 127 13.76 -5.69 -11.42
N GLN A 128 12.54 -6.02 -11.82
CA GLN A 128 11.75 -5.23 -12.77
C GLN A 128 10.44 -4.79 -12.14
N TYR A 129 9.92 -3.64 -12.54
CA TYR A 129 8.62 -3.17 -12.06
C TYR A 129 7.82 -2.41 -13.12
N ARG A 130 6.50 -2.40 -12.95
CA ARG A 130 5.58 -1.53 -13.70
C ARG A 130 4.86 -0.61 -12.72
N LEU A 131 4.96 0.69 -12.95
CA LEU A 131 4.21 1.66 -12.16
C LEU A 131 2.72 1.63 -12.54
N PRO A 132 1.81 1.65 -11.58
CA PRO A 132 0.41 1.89 -11.86
C PRO A 132 0.20 3.32 -12.33
N THR A 133 -0.75 3.53 -13.24
CA THR A 133 -1.23 4.87 -13.59
C THR A 133 -2.08 5.46 -12.46
N ASN A 134 -2.25 6.78 -12.46
CA ASN A 134 -3.15 7.44 -11.50
C ASN A 134 -4.58 6.88 -11.57
N ALA A 135 -5.07 6.60 -12.78
CA ALA A 135 -6.38 6.00 -13.00
C ALA A 135 -6.47 4.60 -12.36
N GLU A 136 -5.45 3.75 -12.52
CA GLU A 136 -5.40 2.44 -11.88
C GLU A 136 -5.36 2.56 -10.33
N CYS A 137 -4.60 3.51 -9.77
CA CYS A 137 -4.56 3.77 -8.33
C CYS A 137 -5.92 4.23 -7.78
N MET A 138 -6.64 5.06 -8.52
CA MET A 138 -7.98 5.53 -8.14
C MET A 138 -9.04 4.44 -8.28
N GLU A 139 -9.02 3.69 -9.38
CA GLU A 139 -10.01 2.66 -9.71
C GLU A 139 -10.20 1.66 -8.55
N VAL A 140 -9.10 1.14 -8.01
CA VAL A 140 -9.17 0.13 -6.93
C VAL A 140 -9.83 0.65 -5.66
N LEU A 141 -9.72 1.96 -5.38
CA LEU A 141 -10.35 2.60 -4.23
C LEU A 141 -11.81 2.90 -4.52
N LEU A 142 -12.11 3.40 -5.72
CA LEU A 142 -13.46 3.73 -6.17
C LEU A 142 -14.35 2.49 -6.30
N SER A 143 -13.79 1.35 -6.69
CA SER A 143 -14.50 0.06 -6.83
C SER A 143 -14.52 -0.77 -5.54
N SER A 144 -13.99 -0.25 -4.44
CA SER A 144 -13.93 -0.96 -3.16
C SER A 144 -15.22 -0.82 -2.35
N ASN A 145 -15.25 -1.45 -1.17
CA ASN A 145 -16.33 -1.28 -0.21
C ASN A 145 -16.37 0.11 0.48
N LEU A 146 -15.46 1.03 0.16
CA LEU A 146 -15.40 2.37 0.77
C LEU A 146 -16.70 3.18 0.60
N ALA A 147 -17.40 3.02 -0.52
CA ALA A 147 -18.67 3.69 -0.77
C ALA A 147 -19.77 3.28 0.25
N GLN A 148 -19.69 2.07 0.80
CA GLN A 148 -20.67 1.54 1.76
C GLN A 148 -20.60 2.26 3.12
N MET A 149 -19.49 2.94 3.44
CA MET A 149 -19.38 3.75 4.65
C MET A 149 -20.41 4.90 4.66
N GLY A 150 -20.80 5.38 3.47
CA GLY A 150 -21.71 6.51 3.30
C GLY A 150 -21.08 7.86 3.62
N PRO A 151 -21.88 8.95 3.59
CA PRO A 151 -21.40 10.28 3.91
C PRO A 151 -20.93 10.41 5.36
N VAL A 152 -19.84 11.17 5.57
CA VAL A 152 -19.30 11.49 6.90
C VAL A 152 -18.61 12.84 6.89
N ASP A 153 -18.64 13.63 7.97
CA ASP A 153 -17.99 14.95 8.01
C ASP A 153 -16.48 14.84 8.26
N ILE A 154 -16.08 13.95 9.18
CA ILE A 154 -14.69 13.74 9.61
C ILE A 154 -14.29 12.29 9.39
N VAL A 155 -13.16 12.07 8.71
CA VAL A 155 -12.55 10.74 8.61
C VAL A 155 -11.24 10.73 9.39
N VAL A 156 -11.12 9.82 10.35
CA VAL A 156 -9.87 9.57 11.07
C VAL A 156 -9.20 8.34 10.44
N VAL A 157 -7.94 8.47 10.02
CA VAL A 157 -7.16 7.43 9.33
C VAL A 157 -5.82 7.18 10.01
N GLY A 158 -5.22 6.02 9.72
CA GLY A 158 -3.90 5.63 10.22
C GLY A 158 -3.99 4.71 11.45
N TYR A 159 -3.40 5.11 12.57
CA TYR A 159 -3.27 4.30 13.79
C TYR A 159 -4.53 4.32 14.67
N VAL A 160 -5.71 4.28 14.04
CA VAL A 160 -7.01 4.47 14.71
C VAL A 160 -7.41 3.36 15.67
N HIS A 161 -6.79 2.19 15.61
CA HIS A 161 -7.07 1.07 16.53
C HIS A 161 -6.55 1.34 17.95
N HIS A 162 -5.60 2.28 18.11
CA HIS A 162 -5.13 2.70 19.44
C HIS A 162 -6.06 3.73 20.11
N LEU A 163 -7.11 4.18 19.42
CA LEU A 163 -8.09 5.10 19.98
C LEU A 163 -9.28 4.41 20.64
N GLU A 164 -9.22 3.08 20.82
CA GLU A 164 -10.22 2.25 21.49
C GLU A 164 -11.67 2.60 21.13
N PRO A 165 -12.06 2.54 19.85
CA PRO A 165 -13.40 2.97 19.48
C PRO A 165 -14.43 1.91 19.95
N ASP A 166 -15.44 2.35 20.69
CA ASP A 166 -16.40 1.54 21.48
C ASP A 166 -17.37 0.66 20.65
N HIS A 167 -17.19 0.57 19.33
CA HIS A 167 -18.13 -0.09 18.44
C HIS A 167 -17.51 -1.29 17.71
N LEU A 168 -18.36 -2.09 17.07
CA LEU A 168 -17.90 -3.14 16.17
C LEU A 168 -17.49 -2.52 14.82
N TRP A 169 -16.39 -3.02 14.26
CA TRP A 169 -15.96 -2.63 12.92
C TRP A 169 -16.97 -3.12 11.87
N GLU A 170 -17.53 -2.18 11.11
CA GLU A 170 -18.35 -2.44 9.93
C GLU A 170 -17.48 -2.68 8.68
N GLY A 171 -18.06 -3.23 7.62
CA GLY A 171 -17.38 -3.44 6.33
C GLY A 171 -16.81 -4.84 6.10
N CYS A 172 -17.05 -5.79 7.02
CA CYS A 172 -16.73 -7.23 6.95
C CYS A 172 -15.51 -7.60 6.07
N PRO A 173 -14.29 -7.66 6.64
CA PRO A 173 -13.10 -8.06 5.91
C PRO A 173 -12.93 -9.60 5.81
N ALA A 174 -13.79 -10.39 6.46
CA ALA A 174 -13.54 -11.81 6.69
C ALA A 174 -13.76 -12.73 5.46
N GLU A 175 -14.54 -12.31 4.45
CA GLU A 175 -14.91 -13.20 3.33
C GLU A 175 -14.83 -12.57 1.94
N SER A 176 -14.36 -11.32 1.82
CA SER A 176 -14.29 -10.62 0.53
C SER A 176 -13.00 -9.82 0.42
N ASN A 177 -12.62 -9.46 -0.81
CA ASN A 177 -11.50 -8.58 -1.12
C ASN A 177 -11.75 -7.12 -0.65
N ASN A 178 -12.55 -6.94 0.40
CA ASN A 178 -12.85 -5.68 1.05
C ASN A 178 -11.57 -5.11 1.62
N LEU A 179 -11.31 -3.86 1.27
CA LEU A 179 -10.08 -3.17 1.65
C LEU A 179 -10.27 -2.35 2.91
N PHE A 180 -11.51 -1.98 3.23
CA PHE A 180 -11.84 -1.03 4.29
C PHE A 180 -12.72 -1.65 5.35
N VAL A 181 -12.53 -1.18 6.58
CA VAL A 181 -13.47 -1.33 7.69
C VAL A 181 -13.63 0.01 8.35
N TRP A 182 -14.78 0.27 8.95
CA TRP A 182 -14.99 1.54 9.64
C TRP A 182 -15.78 1.38 10.92
N GLN A 183 -15.66 2.39 11.78
CA GLN A 183 -16.58 2.59 12.90
C GLN A 183 -17.15 4.00 12.84
N LYS A 184 -18.46 4.12 13.03
CA LYS A 184 -19.18 5.39 13.11
C LYS A 184 -19.79 5.53 14.51
N PRO A 185 -19.04 6.04 15.51
CA PRO A 185 -19.60 6.22 16.83
C PRO A 185 -20.82 7.12 16.79
N ARG A 186 -21.88 6.69 17.49
CA ARG A 186 -23.07 7.52 17.66
C ARG A 186 -22.74 8.66 18.62
N ARG A 187 -22.40 9.83 18.07
CA ARG A 187 -22.34 11.07 18.84
C ARG A 187 -23.65 11.84 18.74
N THR A 188 -23.94 12.56 19.82
CA THR A 188 -24.99 13.56 19.91
C THR A 188 -24.69 14.70 18.93
N ASP A 189 -25.48 14.67 17.85
CA ASP A 189 -25.93 15.73 16.95
C ASP A 189 -24.91 16.59 16.14
N ARG A 190 -25.14 16.53 14.82
CA ARG A 190 -24.66 17.33 13.68
C ARG A 190 -23.33 16.97 13.02
N VAL A 191 -22.34 16.42 13.71
CA VAL A 191 -21.05 16.07 13.10
C VAL A 191 -20.82 14.57 13.13
N SER A 192 -20.74 13.97 11.95
CA SER A 192 -20.45 12.55 11.77
C SER A 192 -18.95 12.31 11.68
N VAL A 193 -18.46 11.31 12.44
CA VAL A 193 -17.05 10.91 12.46
C VAL A 193 -16.95 9.43 12.10
N ALA A 194 -15.99 9.08 11.25
CA ALA A 194 -15.66 7.70 10.94
C ALA A 194 -14.19 7.42 11.26
N PHE A 195 -13.94 6.38 12.05
CA PHE A 195 -12.61 5.78 12.16
C PHE A 195 -12.46 4.77 11.03
N LEU A 196 -11.49 4.97 10.14
CA LEU A 196 -11.31 4.14 8.95
C LEU A 196 -10.06 3.26 9.09
N GLY A 197 -10.29 1.96 9.16
CA GLY A 197 -9.28 0.92 9.09
C GLY A 197 -9.09 0.43 7.65
N TYR A 198 -7.87 0.07 7.30
CA TYR A 198 -7.51 -0.35 5.94
C TYR A 198 -6.68 -1.62 5.99
N MET A 199 -7.05 -2.67 5.24
CA MET A 199 -6.43 -3.99 5.35
C MET A 199 -4.99 -4.01 4.84
N VAL A 200 -4.72 -3.31 3.74
CA VAL A 200 -3.42 -3.31 3.07
C VAL A 200 -2.45 -2.34 3.73
N SER A 201 -1.16 -2.66 3.69
CA SER A 201 -0.13 -1.79 4.22
C SER A 201 -0.09 -0.44 3.51
N PHE A 202 -0.36 0.63 4.27
CA PHE A 202 -0.50 2.01 3.80
C PHE A 202 0.87 2.70 3.80
N TRP A 203 1.42 3.03 2.63
CA TRP A 203 2.72 3.69 2.49
C TRP A 203 2.84 4.45 1.17
N GLY A 204 3.67 5.51 1.14
CA GLY A 204 3.95 6.29 -0.06
C GLY A 204 2.78 7.18 -0.47
N ASP A 205 2.36 7.06 -1.72
CA ASP A 205 1.35 7.88 -2.42
C ASP A 205 -0.10 7.39 -2.25
N ILE A 206 -0.29 6.14 -1.80
CA ILE A 206 -1.61 5.53 -1.51
C ILE A 206 -2.51 6.43 -0.65
N PRO A 207 -2.02 7.11 0.42
CA PRO A 207 -2.83 8.03 1.21
C PRO A 207 -3.46 9.14 0.38
N GLY A 208 -2.70 9.77 -0.53
CA GLY A 208 -3.22 10.84 -1.38
C GLY A 208 -4.36 10.34 -2.28
N HIS A 209 -4.26 9.11 -2.79
CA HIS A 209 -5.35 8.50 -3.55
C HIS A 209 -6.58 8.18 -2.70
N LEU A 210 -6.39 7.69 -1.46
CA LEU A 210 -7.48 7.47 -0.51
C LEU A 210 -8.26 8.75 -0.22
N ILE A 211 -7.56 9.85 0.06
CA ILE A 211 -8.21 11.13 0.34
C ILE A 211 -9.06 11.59 -0.86
N ARG A 212 -8.55 11.48 -2.08
CA ARG A 212 -9.33 11.81 -3.29
C ARG A 212 -10.55 10.89 -3.46
N ALA A 213 -10.40 9.59 -3.19
CA ALA A 213 -11.50 8.65 -3.27
C ALA A 213 -12.59 8.94 -2.22
N LEU A 214 -12.19 9.28 -0.99
CA LEU A 214 -13.10 9.71 0.07
C LEU A 214 -13.87 10.98 -0.31
N GLN A 215 -13.25 11.93 -1.02
CA GLN A 215 -13.93 13.16 -1.47
C GLN A 215 -15.06 12.83 -2.43
N ILE A 216 -14.83 11.88 -3.34
CA ILE A 216 -15.80 11.44 -4.34
C ILE A 216 -16.92 10.61 -3.70
N LEU A 217 -16.57 9.65 -2.85
CA LEU A 217 -17.50 8.62 -2.36
C LEU A 217 -18.24 9.00 -1.07
N ASN A 218 -17.60 9.76 -0.18
CA ASN A 218 -18.05 9.93 1.20
C ASN A 218 -18.29 11.39 1.61
N LYS A 219 -18.10 12.36 0.70
CA LYS A 219 -18.42 13.79 0.92
C LYS A 219 -17.83 14.38 2.22
N PHE A 220 -16.65 13.91 2.61
CA PHE A 220 -16.03 14.39 3.85
C PHE A 220 -15.52 15.82 3.75
N LYS A 221 -15.41 16.46 4.90
CA LYS A 221 -14.96 17.86 5.04
C LYS A 221 -13.56 17.94 5.63
N PHE A 222 -13.23 17.04 6.54
CA PHE A 222 -11.94 17.03 7.24
C PHE A 222 -11.39 15.61 7.40
N VAL A 223 -10.07 15.46 7.28
CA VAL A 223 -9.36 14.22 7.58
C VAL A 223 -8.35 14.45 8.68
N LEU A 224 -8.37 13.57 9.68
CA LEU A 224 -7.34 13.49 10.72
C LEU A 224 -6.47 12.26 10.47
N TYR A 225 -5.20 12.47 10.11
CA TYR A 225 -4.21 11.39 10.01
C TYR A 225 -3.47 11.21 11.32
N ILE A 226 -3.48 9.98 11.83
CA ILE A 226 -2.77 9.59 13.06
C ILE A 226 -1.69 8.60 12.67
N GLY A 227 -0.43 8.94 12.92
CA GLY A 227 0.70 8.13 12.50
C GLY A 227 1.90 8.29 13.40
N LYS A 228 2.91 7.46 13.13
CA LYS A 228 4.26 7.64 13.67
C LYS A 228 5.08 8.41 12.66
N THR A 229 5.90 9.34 13.13
CA THR A 229 6.90 10.01 12.32
C THR A 229 8.27 9.89 13.00
N GLY A 230 9.32 9.93 12.18
CA GLY A 230 10.69 10.08 12.67
C GLY A 230 11.06 11.55 12.79
N SER A 231 12.00 11.87 13.68
CA SER A 231 12.58 13.20 13.77
C SER A 231 14.01 13.19 13.25
N LEU A 232 14.39 14.24 12.51
CA LEU A 232 15.78 14.57 12.21
C LEU A 232 16.42 15.45 13.29
N SER A 233 15.60 16.08 14.14
CA SER A 233 16.12 16.82 15.30
C SER A 233 16.63 15.83 16.34
N PRO A 234 17.91 15.93 16.76
CA PRO A 234 18.48 15.07 17.79
C PRO A 234 17.87 15.31 19.18
N GLU A 235 17.18 16.43 19.38
CA GLU A 235 16.53 16.79 20.65
C GLU A 235 15.17 16.12 20.83
N ALA A 236 14.53 15.71 19.73
CA ALA A 236 13.21 15.08 19.78
C ALA A 236 13.33 13.62 20.20
N LYS A 237 13.10 13.36 21.48
CA LYS A 237 13.10 12.00 22.04
C LYS A 237 11.93 11.16 21.49
N PRO A 238 12.16 9.89 21.11
CA PRO A 238 11.09 9.02 20.62
C PRO A 238 9.93 8.89 21.60
N ASN A 239 8.69 8.97 21.10
CA ASN A 239 7.43 8.81 21.84
C ASN A 239 7.15 9.86 22.94
N GLU A 240 7.93 10.94 23.04
CA GLU A 240 7.67 12.04 23.98
C GLU A 240 7.07 13.28 23.31
N TRP A 241 6.99 13.28 21.97
CA TRP A 241 6.59 14.45 21.18
C TRP A 241 5.45 14.15 20.22
N LEU A 242 4.58 15.14 20.05
CA LEU A 242 3.57 15.16 18.99
C LEU A 242 4.09 16.04 17.85
N ALA A 243 4.14 15.47 16.65
CA ALA A 243 4.39 16.22 15.44
C ALA A 243 3.04 16.70 14.87
N THR A 244 2.84 18.01 14.85
CA THR A 244 1.66 18.66 14.26
C THR A 244 2.12 19.73 13.28
N GLY A 245 1.35 19.95 12.23
CA GLY A 245 1.61 21.01 11.27
C GLY A 245 0.64 20.98 10.12
N ASP A 246 0.60 22.08 9.40
CA ASP A 246 -0.18 22.35 8.19
C ASP A 246 0.72 22.43 6.95
N ARG A 247 2.02 22.13 7.08
CA ARG A 247 3.01 22.19 5.99
C ARG A 247 3.83 20.91 5.86
N SER A 248 4.19 20.55 4.63
CA SER A 248 5.11 19.45 4.34
C SER A 248 6.02 19.74 3.13
N PHE A 249 7.20 19.13 3.07
CA PHE A 249 8.08 19.20 1.89
C PHE A 249 7.85 17.96 1.01
N LEU A 250 7.35 18.16 -0.22
CA LEU A 250 7.06 17.09 -1.18
C LEU A 250 7.77 17.39 -2.50
N ASN A 251 8.61 16.47 -2.97
CA ASN A 251 9.36 16.60 -4.23
C ASN A 251 10.15 17.92 -4.34
N GLY A 252 10.81 18.30 -3.25
CA GLY A 252 11.59 19.54 -3.19
C GLY A 252 10.74 20.82 -3.11
N ARG A 253 9.43 20.72 -2.88
CA ARG A 253 8.53 21.86 -2.75
C ARG A 253 7.84 21.87 -1.39
N LEU A 254 7.72 23.06 -0.81
CA LEU A 254 6.88 23.27 0.37
C LEU A 254 5.41 23.28 -0.05
N MET A 255 4.61 22.45 0.61
CA MET A 255 3.17 22.31 0.46
C MET A 255 2.50 22.79 1.74
N GLU A 256 1.38 23.49 1.62
CA GLU A 256 0.48 23.84 2.73
C GLU A 256 -0.85 23.10 2.54
N TRP A 257 -1.50 22.68 3.63
CA TRP A 257 -2.68 21.80 3.64
C TRP A 257 -3.88 22.46 4.32
#